data_AF-A0A972A5R0-F1
#
_entry.id   AF-A0A972A5R0-F1
#
_cell.length_a   1.000
_cell.length_b   1.000
_cell.length_c   1.000
_cell.angle_alpha   90.00
_cell.angle_beta   90.00
_cell.angle_gamma   90.00
#
_symmetry.space_group_name_H-M   'P 1'
#
loop_
_entity.id
_entity.type
_entity.pdbx_description
1 polymer ?
#
loop_
_entity_poly.entity_id
_entity_poly.type
_entity_poly.pdbx_seq_one_letter_code
_entity_poly.pdbx_strand_id
1 'polypeptide(L)'
;MKGIVKTVTAVLSISMLASLASCSLFDKSKEECIEVGDEFVEAALAREIDDCIDVCIDEDDAQILKNYEDGGLSTVDYEVLDAIIENATFEADEKSADCSKKDGVGSIDYIISVPDFEAAMDEEPEDIDEFIDILADIEETQEYIVTLEFELDDEDWFISNPEDFMEDFYDKVSDNGILFVNYEELINILYWYYDSNDGIELDIIATDEDFVFEFYYVVTYNTEVVYTSASLTDSGYYIGASFTPDMMNADYLPAGSYTITFYALNDEQIASDSIELGEPPLSGNINQIVTNGDYSAYIDQLIWWNVSDSCLELDIIPTYEASDYELTWEFYFEVMKDDELIFTSDITTDSGYYIEAYFYPTDIGIAAFEEGVYTITFFSPDGLVIASDSTALVPSINGDISTYVTNGDYSPFYDSTEWWYADTSELELDIITNDFSYNAEWNFYFEVYQGTTMIFRSEDQSDMGHWIEAYFYPSDIGLSSFASGEYTIVFFDLNGVEIARDTTTIS
;
A
#
# COMPACT_ATOMS: atom_id res chain seq x y z
N MET A 1 9.64 28.85 4.75
CA MET A 1 10.06 29.36 6.08
C MET A 1 11.25 30.33 6.04
N LYS A 2 10.94 31.64 6.01
CA LYS A 2 11.73 32.72 6.62
C LYS A 2 10.74 33.49 7.47
N GLY A 3 10.83 33.36 8.80
CA GLY A 3 9.99 34.11 9.72
C GLY A 3 10.23 35.61 9.54
N ILE A 4 9.22 36.30 9.02
CA ILE A 4 9.09 37.74 9.09
C ILE A 4 8.02 37.98 10.15
N VAL A 5 8.46 38.28 11.36
CA VAL A 5 7.58 38.83 12.41
C VAL A 5 7.29 40.27 11.97
N LYS A 6 6.12 40.53 11.38
CA LYS A 6 5.61 41.87 11.10
C LYS A 6 4.73 42.28 12.29
N THR A 7 5.09 43.41 12.87
CA THR A 7 4.39 44.06 13.98
C THR A 7 2.97 44.45 13.56
N VAL A 8 1.94 43.90 14.22
CA VAL A 8 0.58 44.42 14.17
C VAL A 8 0.66 45.90 14.53
N THR A 9 0.29 46.77 13.59
CA THR A 9 0.37 48.22 13.78
C THR A 9 -1.03 48.71 14.06
N ALA A 10 -1.41 48.82 15.34
CA ALA A 10 -2.62 49.53 15.75
C ALA A 10 -2.55 50.97 15.22
N VAL A 11 -3.22 51.23 14.08
CA VAL A 11 -3.37 52.58 13.56
C VAL A 11 -4.46 53.23 14.39
N LEU A 12 -4.08 53.77 15.54
CA LEU A 12 -4.90 54.71 16.31
C LEU A 12 -5.20 55.92 15.42
N SER A 13 -6.34 55.86 14.74
CA SER A 13 -6.93 56.96 13.99
C SER A 13 -7.35 58.04 14.98
N ILE A 14 -6.40 58.87 15.41
CA ILE A 14 -6.65 60.05 16.24
C ILE A 14 -7.47 61.05 15.41
N SER A 15 -8.78 60.82 15.36
CA SER A 15 -9.77 61.76 14.89
C SER A 15 -10.02 62.77 16.01
N MET A 16 -9.12 63.75 16.14
CA MET A 16 -9.38 64.93 16.96
C MET A 16 -10.61 65.68 16.40
N LEU A 17 -11.81 65.37 16.92
CA LEU A 17 -12.95 66.25 16.85
C LEU A 17 -13.25 66.80 18.24
N ALA A 18 -12.80 68.03 18.43
CA ALA A 18 -13.12 68.90 19.53
C ALA A 18 -14.65 69.07 19.70
N SER A 19 -15.26 68.24 20.54
CA SER A 19 -16.50 68.57 21.24
C SER A 19 -16.42 68.23 22.73
N LEU A 20 -15.32 68.63 23.36
CA LEU A 20 -15.26 68.77 24.82
C LEU A 20 -16.11 69.97 25.24
N ALA A 21 -17.41 69.77 25.36
CA ALA A 21 -18.27 70.61 26.16
C ALA A 21 -19.38 69.77 26.80
N SER A 22 -19.16 69.45 28.09
CA SER A 22 -20.18 69.21 29.13
C SER A 22 -20.53 67.74 29.47
N CYS A 23 -19.69 67.10 30.31
CA CYS A 23 -20.04 66.49 31.62
C CYS A 23 -19.31 65.15 31.94
N SER A 24 -18.05 65.14 32.38
CA SER A 24 -17.45 64.00 33.13
C SER A 24 -16.08 64.34 33.75
N LEU A 25 -15.97 65.41 34.55
CA LEU A 25 -14.67 65.83 35.12
C LEU A 25 -14.09 64.88 36.21
N PHE A 26 -14.72 63.73 36.49
CA PHE A 26 -14.25 62.77 37.50
C PHE A 26 -14.55 61.30 37.19
N ASP A 27 -15.12 60.98 36.02
CA ASP A 27 -15.46 59.60 35.67
C ASP A 27 -14.58 59.14 34.52
N LYS A 28 -13.51 58.41 34.87
CA LYS A 28 -12.56 57.82 33.93
C LYS A 28 -12.99 56.45 33.42
N SER A 29 -14.15 55.96 33.85
CA SER A 29 -14.62 54.61 33.53
C SER A 29 -14.59 54.33 32.03
N LYS A 30 -14.97 55.30 31.20
CA LYS A 30 -14.89 55.16 29.73
C LYS A 30 -13.46 54.96 29.23
N GLU A 31 -12.50 55.75 29.72
CA GLU A 31 -11.09 55.62 29.29
C GLU A 31 -10.52 54.27 29.73
N GLU A 32 -10.86 53.82 30.95
CA GLU A 32 -10.39 52.54 31.50
C GLU A 32 -11.02 51.33 30.79
N CYS A 33 -12.32 51.35 30.48
CA CYS A 33 -12.95 50.29 29.67
C CYS A 33 -12.37 50.22 28.25
N ILE A 34 -12.08 51.37 27.62
CA ILE A 34 -11.44 51.37 26.29
C ILE A 34 -10.05 50.75 26.39
N GLU A 35 -9.26 51.07 27.42
CA GLU A 35 -7.93 50.47 27.61
C GLU A 35 -8.00 48.93 27.71
N VAL A 36 -8.92 48.40 28.51
CA VAL A 36 -9.12 46.94 28.66
C VAL A 36 -9.68 46.30 27.39
N GLY A 37 -10.62 46.94 26.71
CA GLY A 37 -11.18 46.42 25.47
C GLY A 37 -10.19 46.46 24.31
N ASP A 38 -9.35 47.50 24.22
CA ASP A 38 -8.27 47.58 23.25
C ASP A 38 -7.26 46.44 23.49
N GLU A 39 -6.89 46.18 24.75
CA GLU A 39 -6.01 45.06 25.14
C GLU A 39 -6.62 43.71 24.75
N PHE A 40 -7.91 43.49 25.02
CA PHE A 40 -8.60 42.25 24.64
C PHE A 40 -8.65 42.05 23.12
N VAL A 41 -9.07 43.08 22.35
CA VAL A 41 -9.21 42.97 20.88
C VAL A 41 -7.85 42.85 20.21
N GLU A 42 -6.82 43.55 20.70
CA GLU A 42 -5.44 43.42 20.20
C GLU A 42 -4.92 41.99 20.40
N ALA A 43 -5.06 41.44 21.61
CA ALA A 43 -4.67 40.05 21.90
C ALA A 43 -5.49 39.06 21.06
N ALA A 44 -6.78 39.30 20.88
CA ALA A 44 -7.67 38.43 20.11
C ALA A 44 -7.25 38.40 18.64
N LEU A 45 -6.98 39.55 18.02
CA LEU A 45 -6.49 39.61 16.62
C LEU A 45 -5.05 39.09 16.49
N ALA A 46 -4.22 39.18 17.53
CA ALA A 46 -2.90 38.57 17.54
C ALA A 46 -2.92 37.05 17.80
N ARG A 47 -4.10 36.47 18.08
CA ARG A 47 -4.30 35.09 18.54
C ARG A 47 -3.54 34.75 19.81
N GLU A 48 -3.29 35.73 20.67
CA GLU A 48 -2.67 35.57 21.99
C GLU A 48 -3.75 35.25 23.03
N ILE A 49 -4.39 34.07 22.91
CA ILE A 49 -5.61 33.71 23.65
C ILE A 49 -5.43 33.74 25.18
N ASP A 50 -4.25 33.39 25.69
CA ASP A 50 -3.96 33.49 27.12
C ASP A 50 -4.05 34.96 27.61
N ASP A 51 -3.61 35.93 26.79
CA ASP A 51 -3.67 37.36 27.13
C ASP A 51 -5.12 37.89 27.06
N CYS A 52 -5.97 37.33 26.17
CA CYS A 52 -7.42 37.61 26.20
C CYS A 52 -8.07 37.12 27.49
N ILE A 53 -7.71 35.92 27.95
CA ILE A 53 -8.27 35.31 29.17
C ILE A 53 -7.89 36.13 30.41
N ASP A 54 -6.65 36.64 30.47
CA ASP A 54 -6.13 37.42 31.59
C ASP A 54 -6.91 38.74 31.85
N VAL A 55 -7.63 39.27 30.85
CA VAL A 55 -8.45 40.48 30.96
C VAL A 55 -9.96 40.20 31.08
N CYS A 56 -10.36 38.93 31.18
CA CYS A 56 -11.74 38.51 31.43
C CYS A 56 -12.03 38.38 32.93
N ILE A 57 -13.28 38.63 33.33
CA ILE A 57 -13.68 38.56 34.75
C ILE A 57 -13.75 37.11 35.26
N ASP A 58 -14.11 36.19 34.37
CA ASP A 58 -14.16 34.76 34.64
C ASP A 58 -13.24 34.04 33.64
N GLU A 59 -12.03 33.73 34.11
CA GLU A 59 -11.02 33.01 33.32
C GLU A 59 -11.49 31.61 32.91
N ASP A 60 -12.38 30.96 33.69
CA ASP A 60 -12.90 29.62 33.40
C ASP A 60 -13.90 29.68 32.24
N ASP A 61 -14.79 30.67 32.23
CA ASP A 61 -15.73 30.90 31.12
C ASP A 61 -14.99 31.37 29.85
N ALA A 62 -13.96 32.20 29.99
CA ALA A 62 -13.12 32.65 28.89
C ALA A 62 -12.28 31.53 28.24
N GLN A 63 -12.15 30.35 28.85
CA GLN A 63 -11.49 29.19 28.22
C GLN A 63 -12.17 28.76 26.90
N ILE A 64 -13.42 29.18 26.64
CA ILE A 64 -14.11 28.94 25.37
C ILE A 64 -13.30 29.45 24.16
N LEU A 65 -12.49 30.51 24.35
CA LEU A 65 -11.60 31.08 23.34
C LEU A 65 -10.54 30.06 22.87
N LYS A 66 -10.13 29.11 23.71
CA LYS A 66 -9.10 28.10 23.36
C LYS A 66 -9.55 27.10 22.30
N ASN A 67 -10.86 26.93 22.11
CA ASN A 67 -11.38 26.07 21.04
C ASN A 67 -10.88 26.47 19.64
N TYR A 68 -10.50 27.74 19.48
CA TYR A 68 -9.97 28.31 18.24
C TYR A 68 -8.43 28.24 18.11
N GLU A 69 -7.72 28.07 19.22
CA GLU A 69 -6.28 27.83 19.22
C GLU A 69 -5.99 26.37 18.81
N ASP A 70 -6.77 25.42 19.34
CA ASP A 70 -6.51 23.97 19.25
C ASP A 70 -7.00 23.29 17.96
N GLY A 71 -7.37 24.04 16.92
CA GLY A 71 -7.83 23.41 15.66
C GLY A 71 -9.27 22.89 15.71
N GLY A 72 -10.11 23.39 16.64
CA GLY A 72 -11.45 22.85 16.92
C GLY A 72 -12.49 23.03 15.79
N LEU A 73 -12.15 23.74 14.72
CA LEU A 73 -13.00 23.96 13.56
C LEU A 73 -12.49 23.12 12.39
N SER A 74 -13.09 21.95 12.19
CA SER A 74 -12.67 20.96 11.17
C SER A 74 -12.81 21.42 9.71
N THR A 75 -13.32 22.63 9.47
CA THR A 75 -13.59 23.18 8.12
C THR A 75 -12.88 24.50 7.88
N VAL A 76 -11.96 24.91 8.76
CA VAL A 76 -11.25 26.18 8.67
C VAL A 76 -9.82 25.94 8.23
N ASP A 77 -9.43 26.59 7.13
CA ASP A 77 -8.04 26.76 6.78
C ASP A 77 -7.43 27.86 7.66
N TYR A 78 -6.64 27.47 8.65
CA TYR A 78 -6.06 28.41 9.61
C TYR A 78 -5.07 29.38 8.97
N GLU A 79 -4.43 29.01 7.86
CA GLU A 79 -3.55 29.93 7.14
C GLU A 79 -4.36 31.03 6.45
N VAL A 80 -5.55 30.71 5.92
CA VAL A 80 -6.49 31.71 5.37
C VAL A 80 -6.99 32.64 6.47
N LEU A 81 -7.41 32.08 7.61
CA LEU A 81 -7.88 32.87 8.74
C LEU A 81 -6.78 33.82 9.24
N ASP A 82 -5.55 33.33 9.37
CA ASP A 82 -4.40 34.14 9.79
C ASP A 82 -4.10 35.26 8.80
N ALA A 83 -4.16 34.99 7.49
CA ALA A 83 -3.95 36.00 6.46
C ALA A 83 -4.98 37.15 6.53
N ILE A 84 -6.25 36.81 6.79
CA ILE A 84 -7.34 37.78 6.93
C ILE A 84 -7.12 38.63 8.19
N ILE A 85 -6.85 37.98 9.33
CA ILE A 85 -6.74 38.65 10.63
C ILE A 85 -5.43 39.45 10.76
N GLU A 86 -4.31 39.02 10.16
CA GLU A 86 -3.03 39.77 10.20
C GLU A 86 -3.16 41.19 9.64
N ASN A 87 -4.11 41.41 8.72
CA ASN A 87 -4.38 42.69 8.10
C ASN A 87 -5.61 43.41 8.70
N ALA A 88 -6.17 42.86 9.79
CA ALA A 88 -7.28 43.48 10.50
C ALA A 88 -6.87 44.78 11.20
N THR A 89 -7.80 45.71 11.28
CA THR A 89 -7.71 46.90 12.12
C THR A 89 -8.95 47.00 12.99
N PHE A 90 -8.87 47.70 14.11
CA PHE A 90 -10.03 47.90 14.97
C PHE A 90 -10.08 49.30 15.56
N GLU A 91 -11.29 49.75 15.89
CA GLU A 91 -11.51 50.95 16.69
C GLU A 91 -12.73 50.81 17.62
N ALA A 92 -12.62 51.32 18.85
CA ALA A 92 -13.76 51.47 19.74
C ALA A 92 -14.69 52.60 19.25
N ASP A 93 -15.99 52.33 19.09
CA ASP A 93 -16.98 53.39 18.90
C ASP A 93 -17.17 54.14 20.23
N GLU A 94 -16.39 55.20 20.38
CA GLU A 94 -16.49 56.10 21.54
C GLU A 94 -17.91 56.60 21.86
N LYS A 95 -18.85 56.57 20.91
CA LYS A 95 -20.24 56.99 21.14
C LYS A 95 -21.11 55.89 21.71
N SER A 96 -20.78 54.61 21.49
CA SER A 96 -21.49 53.47 22.09
C SER A 96 -21.04 53.25 23.54
N ALA A 97 -19.84 53.71 23.90
CA ALA A 97 -19.27 53.52 25.22
C ALA A 97 -20.14 54.07 26.38
N ASP A 98 -20.68 53.15 27.19
CA ASP A 98 -21.49 53.43 28.39
C ASP A 98 -20.90 52.71 29.60
N CYS A 99 -19.81 53.25 30.17
CA CYS A 99 -19.16 52.71 31.37
C CYS A 99 -19.39 53.57 32.60
N SER A 100 -19.74 52.94 33.73
CA SER A 100 -20.06 53.63 34.99
C SER A 100 -19.55 52.86 36.21
N LYS A 101 -18.50 53.36 36.88
CA LYS A 101 -18.04 52.85 38.19
C LYS A 101 -19.14 52.81 39.25
N LYS A 102 -20.17 53.64 39.11
CA LYS A 102 -21.29 53.67 40.05
C LYS A 102 -22.19 52.44 39.90
N ASP A 103 -22.40 52.01 38.67
CA ASP A 103 -23.30 50.92 38.34
C ASP A 103 -22.54 49.59 38.20
N GLY A 104 -21.20 49.66 38.10
CA GLY A 104 -20.27 48.51 38.14
C GLY A 104 -20.22 47.73 36.84
N VAL A 105 -20.78 48.29 35.76
CA VAL A 105 -20.91 47.66 34.45
C VAL A 105 -20.57 48.66 33.35
N GLY A 106 -20.20 48.14 32.19
CA GLY A 106 -19.88 48.92 30.99
C GLY A 106 -20.20 48.16 29.70
N SER A 107 -20.33 48.88 28.59
CA SER A 107 -20.44 48.29 27.25
C SER A 107 -19.80 49.20 26.21
N ILE A 108 -19.09 48.64 25.23
CA ILE A 108 -18.47 49.36 24.10
C ILE A 108 -18.59 48.51 22.84
N ASP A 109 -19.07 49.10 21.76
CA ASP A 109 -19.03 48.50 20.42
C ASP A 109 -17.63 48.72 19.80
N TYR A 110 -16.99 47.65 19.36
CA TYR A 110 -15.76 47.64 18.58
C TYR A 110 -16.08 47.39 17.11
N ILE A 111 -15.51 48.21 16.24
CA ILE A 111 -15.58 48.04 14.78
C ILE A 111 -14.27 47.42 14.35
N ILE A 112 -14.33 46.18 13.84
CA ILE A 112 -13.18 45.44 13.33
C ILE A 112 -13.29 45.42 11.81
N SER A 113 -12.29 45.98 11.14
CA SER A 113 -12.20 46.04 9.68
C SER A 113 -11.14 45.09 9.18
N VAL A 114 -11.54 44.12 8.36
CA VAL A 114 -10.63 43.17 7.67
C VAL A 114 -10.62 43.46 6.17
N PRO A 115 -9.57 43.08 5.42
CA PRO A 115 -9.63 43.14 3.95
C PRO A 115 -10.81 42.34 3.42
N ASP A 116 -11.40 42.80 2.32
CA ASP A 116 -12.51 42.12 1.65
C ASP A 116 -12.03 40.82 0.98
N PHE A 117 -12.01 39.74 1.75
CA PHE A 117 -11.56 38.43 1.31
C PHE A 117 -12.50 37.78 0.28
N GLU A 118 -13.79 38.18 0.24
CA GLU A 118 -14.69 37.76 -0.85
C GLU A 118 -14.25 38.38 -2.18
N ALA A 119 -13.87 39.66 -2.17
CA ALA A 119 -13.30 40.32 -3.35
C ALA A 119 -11.95 39.72 -3.76
N ALA A 120 -11.14 39.23 -2.81
CA ALA A 120 -9.91 38.49 -3.12
C ALA A 120 -10.21 37.18 -3.85
N MET A 121 -11.21 36.43 -3.38
CA MET A 121 -11.61 35.17 -4.01
C MET A 121 -12.23 35.37 -5.39
N ASP A 122 -12.90 36.51 -5.64
CA ASP A 122 -13.43 36.88 -6.96
C ASP A 122 -12.32 37.06 -8.02
N GLU A 123 -11.06 37.24 -7.61
CA GLU A 123 -9.90 37.24 -8.52
C GLU A 123 -9.42 35.82 -8.89
N GLU A 124 -10.05 34.77 -8.36
CA GLU A 124 -9.78 33.35 -8.62
C GLU A 124 -8.31 32.95 -8.33
N PRO A 125 -7.80 33.13 -7.08
CA PRO A 125 -6.44 32.72 -6.72
C PRO A 125 -6.22 31.22 -6.94
N GLU A 126 -5.07 30.84 -7.50
CA GLU A 126 -4.71 29.44 -7.76
C GLU A 126 -4.34 28.70 -6.46
N ASP A 127 -3.72 29.40 -5.50
CA ASP A 127 -3.28 28.86 -4.22
C ASP A 127 -3.34 29.91 -3.10
N ILE A 128 -3.00 29.47 -1.88
CA ILE A 128 -3.04 30.34 -0.71
C ILE A 128 -2.00 31.47 -0.76
N ASP A 129 -0.84 31.25 -1.37
CA ASP A 129 0.20 32.27 -1.49
C ASP A 129 -0.29 33.42 -2.41
N GLU A 130 -0.96 33.08 -3.53
CA GLU A 130 -1.59 34.05 -4.42
C GLU A 130 -2.76 34.76 -3.73
N PHE A 131 -3.59 34.03 -2.97
CA PHE A 131 -4.66 34.65 -2.17
C PHE A 131 -4.12 35.69 -1.19
N ILE A 132 -3.04 35.37 -0.46
CA ILE A 132 -2.39 36.30 0.48
C ILE A 132 -1.86 37.54 -0.25
N ASP A 133 -1.23 37.36 -1.41
CA ASP A 133 -0.71 38.47 -2.21
C ASP A 133 -1.85 39.39 -2.73
N ILE A 134 -2.97 38.81 -3.18
CA ILE A 134 -4.16 39.56 -3.60
C ILE A 134 -4.78 40.31 -2.41
N LEU A 135 -4.98 39.60 -1.29
CA LEU A 135 -5.58 40.14 -0.08
C LEU A 135 -4.79 41.36 0.45
N ALA A 136 -3.46 41.34 0.34
CA ALA A 136 -2.59 42.45 0.74
C ALA A 136 -2.71 43.71 -0.15
N ASP A 137 -3.17 43.55 -1.39
CA ASP A 137 -3.35 44.65 -2.36
C ASP A 137 -4.80 45.17 -2.43
N ILE A 138 -5.75 44.50 -1.77
CA ILE A 138 -7.15 44.93 -1.70
C ILE A 138 -7.31 46.16 -0.80
N GLU A 139 -7.92 47.22 -1.35
CA GLU A 139 -8.26 48.44 -0.60
C GLU A 139 -9.65 48.36 0.08
N GLU A 140 -10.51 47.46 -0.38
CA GLU A 140 -11.87 47.29 0.15
C GLU A 140 -11.84 46.50 1.46
N THR A 141 -12.69 46.87 2.42
CA THR A 141 -12.71 46.24 3.74
C THR A 141 -14.12 45.82 4.12
N GLN A 142 -14.24 44.69 4.81
CA GLN A 142 -15.46 44.27 5.49
C GLN A 142 -15.40 44.66 6.97
N GLU A 143 -16.51 45.18 7.50
CA GLU A 143 -16.60 45.64 8.89
C GLU A 143 -17.49 44.70 9.71
N TYR A 144 -16.98 44.30 10.88
CA TYR A 144 -17.69 43.52 11.89
C TYR A 144 -17.82 44.36 13.15
N ILE A 145 -18.99 44.31 13.78
CA ILE A 145 -19.27 45.04 15.02
C ILE A 145 -19.44 44.02 16.14
N VAL A 146 -18.60 44.14 17.17
CA VAL A 146 -18.66 43.31 18.39
C VAL A 146 -18.95 44.22 19.57
N THR A 147 -19.97 43.92 20.36
CA THR A 147 -20.24 44.66 21.61
C THR A 147 -19.53 43.95 22.76
N LEU A 148 -18.51 44.59 23.33
CA LEU A 148 -17.87 44.11 24.56
C LEU A 148 -18.58 44.67 25.78
N GLU A 149 -18.93 43.79 26.71
CA GLU A 149 -19.48 44.10 28.02
C GLU A 149 -18.36 44.01 29.07
N PHE A 150 -18.42 44.92 30.04
CA PHE A 150 -17.41 45.08 31.08
C PHE A 150 -18.05 45.00 32.46
N GLU A 151 -17.37 44.35 33.39
CA GLU A 151 -17.72 44.34 34.81
C GLU A 151 -16.56 44.90 35.65
N LEU A 152 -16.90 45.67 36.68
CA LEU A 152 -15.92 46.22 37.62
C LEU A 152 -15.77 45.25 38.80
N ASP A 153 -14.58 44.69 38.99
CA ASP A 153 -14.21 43.97 40.21
C ASP A 153 -13.13 44.72 40.99
N ASP A 154 -13.39 44.94 42.28
CA ASP A 154 -12.64 45.84 43.15
C ASP A 154 -12.41 47.26 42.58
N GLU A 155 -11.28 47.49 41.88
CA GLU A 155 -10.91 48.78 41.28
C GLU A 155 -10.63 48.69 39.76
N ASP A 156 -10.65 47.49 39.19
CA ASP A 156 -10.22 47.18 37.82
C ASP A 156 -11.42 46.67 36.97
N TRP A 157 -11.37 46.96 35.67
CA TRP A 157 -12.41 46.55 34.71
C TRP A 157 -11.98 45.28 33.98
N PHE A 158 -12.94 44.42 33.69
CA PHE A 158 -12.72 43.14 33.02
C PHE A 158 -13.81 42.89 31.98
N ILE A 159 -13.48 42.12 30.94
CA ILE A 159 -14.45 41.67 29.93
C ILE A 159 -15.36 40.59 30.54
N SER A 160 -16.66 40.71 30.34
CA SER A 160 -17.66 39.79 30.90
C SER A 160 -18.37 38.91 29.88
N ASN A 161 -18.15 39.12 28.58
CA ASN A 161 -18.80 38.39 27.48
C ASN A 161 -17.81 37.98 26.36
N PRO A 162 -16.67 37.32 26.67
CA PRO A 162 -15.68 36.94 25.64
C PRO A 162 -16.27 36.05 24.53
N GLU A 163 -17.34 35.31 24.80
CA GLU A 163 -18.07 34.50 23.81
C GLU A 163 -18.69 35.33 22.68
N ASP A 164 -19.07 36.58 22.93
CA ASP A 164 -19.68 37.42 21.90
C ASP A 164 -18.65 37.80 20.83
N PHE A 165 -17.38 37.97 21.20
CA PHE A 165 -16.31 38.16 20.22
C PHE A 165 -16.16 36.94 19.29
N MET A 166 -16.39 35.75 19.83
CA MET A 166 -16.34 34.52 19.06
C MET A 166 -17.48 34.45 18.04
N GLU A 167 -18.71 34.62 18.50
CA GLU A 167 -19.90 34.55 17.64
C GLU A 167 -19.93 35.72 16.63
N ASP A 168 -19.55 36.92 17.06
CA ASP A 168 -19.74 38.12 16.23
C ASP A 168 -18.59 38.41 15.26
N PHE A 169 -17.39 37.89 15.50
CA PHE A 169 -16.24 38.08 14.63
C PHE A 169 -15.65 36.75 14.15
N TYR A 170 -15.10 35.93 15.03
CA TYR A 170 -14.35 34.73 14.64
C TYR A 170 -15.18 33.71 13.85
N ASP A 171 -16.40 33.39 14.31
CA ASP A 171 -17.30 32.48 13.60
C ASP A 171 -17.58 32.99 12.17
N LYS A 172 -17.77 34.31 12.01
CA LYS A 172 -18.13 34.92 10.71
C LYS A 172 -16.95 35.02 9.74
N VAL A 173 -15.74 35.23 10.26
CA VAL A 173 -14.53 35.32 9.43
C VAL A 173 -14.00 33.93 9.09
N SER A 174 -14.13 32.96 9.99
CA SER A 174 -13.65 31.59 9.76
C SER A 174 -14.61 30.73 8.95
N ASP A 175 -15.92 30.92 9.05
CA ASP A 175 -16.93 30.27 8.19
C ASP A 175 -17.08 31.00 6.83
N ASN A 176 -15.95 31.32 6.21
CA ASN A 176 -15.88 32.03 4.93
C ASN A 176 -15.97 31.10 3.70
N GLY A 177 -15.88 29.78 3.91
CA GLY A 177 -15.95 28.77 2.85
C GLY A 177 -14.73 28.71 1.91
N ILE A 178 -13.65 29.43 2.23
CA ILE A 178 -12.38 29.42 1.51
C ILE A 178 -11.52 28.28 2.07
N LEU A 179 -11.11 27.38 1.19
CA LEU A 179 -10.27 26.22 1.50
C LEU A 179 -9.23 26.06 0.41
N PHE A 180 -7.95 26.13 0.76
CA PHE A 180 -6.86 25.74 -0.13
C PHE A 180 -6.37 24.36 0.29
N VAL A 181 -6.75 23.34 -0.46
CA VAL A 181 -6.43 21.95 -0.10
C VAL A 181 -5.02 21.62 -0.56
N ASN A 182 -4.11 21.37 0.37
CA ASN A 182 -2.80 20.81 0.02
C ASN A 182 -2.90 19.29 -0.20
N TYR A 183 -3.26 18.90 -1.43
CA TYR A 183 -3.45 17.49 -1.77
C TYR A 183 -2.19 16.64 -1.55
N GLU A 184 -0.98 17.20 -1.66
CA GLU A 184 0.27 16.44 -1.41
C GLU A 184 0.35 15.93 0.03
N GLU A 185 -0.18 16.66 1.01
CA GLU A 185 -0.21 16.24 2.42
C GLU A 185 -1.32 15.23 2.71
N LEU A 186 -2.37 15.22 1.88
CA LEU A 186 -3.47 14.26 1.96
C LEU A 186 -3.14 12.92 1.33
N ILE A 187 -2.08 12.82 0.52
CA ILE A 187 -1.71 11.59 -0.20
C ILE A 187 -0.53 10.92 0.49
N ASN A 188 -0.74 9.71 0.99
CA ASN A 188 0.33 8.87 1.52
C ASN A 188 1.08 8.15 0.39
N ILE A 189 0.34 7.44 -0.47
CA ILE A 189 0.89 6.67 -1.59
C ILE A 189 -0.16 6.43 -2.67
N LEU A 190 0.30 6.17 -3.90
CA LEU A 190 -0.52 5.70 -5.01
C LEU A 190 -0.27 4.20 -5.23
N TYR A 191 -1.33 3.43 -5.42
CA TYR A 191 -1.22 1.98 -5.56
C TYR A 191 -2.04 1.45 -6.74
N TRP A 192 -1.42 0.61 -7.56
CA TRP A 192 -2.05 -0.01 -8.72
C TRP A 192 -2.62 -1.39 -8.41
N TYR A 193 -3.82 -1.64 -8.92
CA TYR A 193 -4.48 -2.94 -8.91
C TYR A 193 -4.88 -3.38 -10.32
N TYR A 194 -4.90 -4.69 -10.52
CA TYR A 194 -5.60 -5.30 -11.64
C TYR A 194 -7.03 -5.61 -11.19
N ASP A 195 -8.02 -5.06 -11.88
CA ASP A 195 -9.43 -5.37 -11.63
C ASP A 195 -9.79 -6.73 -12.24
N SER A 196 -10.69 -7.43 -11.58
CA SER A 196 -11.33 -8.68 -11.98
C SER A 196 -12.00 -8.70 -13.37
N ASN A 197 -12.12 -7.55 -14.04
CA ASN A 197 -12.67 -7.41 -15.40
C ASN A 197 -11.59 -7.04 -16.43
N ASP A 198 -10.36 -7.52 -16.23
CA ASP A 198 -9.19 -7.21 -17.07
C ASP A 198 -8.89 -5.70 -17.15
N GLY A 199 -9.26 -4.97 -16.10
CA GLY A 199 -9.08 -3.54 -15.96
C GLY A 199 -7.85 -3.19 -15.12
N ILE A 200 -7.54 -1.90 -15.09
CA ILE A 200 -6.56 -1.30 -14.18
C ILE A 200 -7.27 -0.35 -13.23
N GLU A 201 -6.80 -0.28 -12.00
CA GLU A 201 -7.27 0.66 -10.99
C GLU A 201 -6.07 1.32 -10.32
N LEU A 202 -6.17 2.63 -10.11
CA LEU A 202 -5.22 3.41 -9.33
C LEU A 202 -5.94 3.94 -8.11
N ASP A 203 -5.43 3.64 -6.93
CA ASP A 203 -5.95 4.14 -5.66
C ASP A 203 -5.02 5.20 -5.08
N ILE A 204 -5.60 6.28 -4.60
CA ILE A 204 -4.97 7.17 -3.62
C ILE A 204 -5.20 6.57 -2.23
N ILE A 205 -4.10 6.39 -1.50
CA ILE A 205 -4.14 6.10 -0.06
C ILE A 205 -4.09 7.40 0.70
N ALA A 206 -5.19 7.79 1.33
CA ALA A 206 -5.30 9.07 2.04
C ALA A 206 -4.61 9.02 3.41
N THR A 207 -4.04 10.16 3.84
CA THR A 207 -3.52 10.34 5.21
C THR A 207 -4.64 10.71 6.19
N ASP A 208 -5.72 11.30 5.70
CA ASP A 208 -6.93 11.64 6.43
C ASP A 208 -8.14 10.89 5.85
N GLU A 209 -8.74 9.99 6.64
CA GLU A 209 -9.89 9.19 6.22
C GLU A 209 -11.22 9.98 6.26
N ASP A 210 -11.26 11.10 6.98
CA ASP A 210 -12.45 11.93 7.13
C ASP A 210 -12.54 13.01 6.04
N PHE A 211 -11.44 13.27 5.31
CA PHE A 211 -11.43 14.20 4.19
C PHE A 211 -12.27 13.66 3.01
N VAL A 212 -13.11 14.53 2.46
CA VAL A 212 -13.99 14.21 1.32
C VAL A 212 -13.38 14.76 0.04
N PHE A 213 -12.95 13.86 -0.84
CA PHE A 213 -12.43 14.21 -2.15
C PHE A 213 -13.58 14.42 -3.13
N GLU A 214 -13.61 15.60 -3.75
CA GLU A 214 -14.42 15.87 -4.95
C GLU A 214 -13.50 15.97 -6.16
N PHE A 215 -13.62 15.02 -7.08
CA PHE A 215 -12.62 14.84 -8.13
C PHE A 215 -13.21 14.31 -9.43
N TYR A 216 -12.43 14.37 -10.49
CA TYR A 216 -12.58 13.53 -11.67
C TYR A 216 -11.20 12.97 -12.02
N TYR A 217 -11.15 11.95 -12.88
CA TYR A 217 -9.88 11.43 -13.35
C TYR A 217 -9.83 11.30 -14.87
N VAL A 218 -8.61 11.37 -15.38
CA VAL A 218 -8.29 11.25 -16.80
C VAL A 218 -7.35 10.07 -16.98
N VAL A 219 -7.66 9.24 -17.97
CA VAL A 219 -6.80 8.12 -18.39
C VAL A 219 -6.14 8.49 -19.70
N THR A 220 -4.80 8.49 -19.70
CA THR A 220 -3.97 8.69 -20.88
C THR A 220 -3.33 7.36 -21.25
N TYR A 221 -3.52 6.93 -22.49
CA TYR A 221 -2.84 5.78 -23.08
C TYR A 221 -1.75 6.27 -24.02
N ASN A 222 -0.50 5.93 -23.71
CA ASN A 222 0.74 6.46 -24.28
C ASN A 222 0.83 7.99 -24.20
N THR A 223 0.14 8.68 -25.11
CA THR A 223 0.14 10.15 -25.20
C THR A 223 -1.24 10.72 -25.49
N GLU A 224 -2.27 9.88 -25.63
CA GLU A 224 -3.62 10.31 -25.98
C GLU A 224 -4.56 10.08 -24.80
N VAL A 225 -5.37 11.08 -24.47
CA VAL A 225 -6.46 10.93 -23.50
C VAL A 225 -7.51 10.01 -24.11
N VAL A 226 -7.75 8.88 -23.45
CA VAL A 226 -8.70 7.85 -23.91
C VAL A 226 -9.97 7.83 -23.08
N TYR A 227 -9.93 8.38 -21.86
CA TYR A 227 -11.09 8.48 -20.99
C TYR A 227 -10.99 9.66 -20.04
N THR A 228 -12.15 10.25 -19.74
CA THR A 228 -12.34 11.24 -18.68
C THR A 228 -13.61 10.85 -17.94
N SER A 229 -13.51 10.69 -16.61
CA SER A 229 -14.65 10.33 -15.78
C SER A 229 -15.65 11.48 -15.69
N ALA A 230 -16.85 11.18 -15.17
CA ALA A 230 -17.68 12.23 -14.59
C ALA A 230 -17.06 12.72 -13.27
N SER A 231 -17.55 13.82 -12.73
CA SER A 231 -17.25 14.24 -11.35
C SER A 231 -17.74 13.18 -10.36
N LEU A 232 -16.92 12.92 -9.35
CA LEU A 232 -17.08 11.92 -8.30
C LEU A 232 -16.86 12.60 -6.95
N THR A 233 -17.41 11.97 -5.92
CA THR A 233 -17.18 12.34 -4.52
C THR A 233 -16.91 11.04 -3.77
N ASP A 234 -15.80 10.99 -3.03
CA ASP A 234 -15.42 9.82 -2.24
C ASP A 234 -14.68 10.24 -0.96
N SER A 235 -14.63 9.37 0.03
CA SER A 235 -13.98 9.61 1.32
C SER A 235 -13.53 8.31 1.95
N GLY A 236 -12.48 8.35 2.77
CA GLY A 236 -11.94 7.19 3.46
C GLY A 236 -10.51 6.91 3.05
N TYR A 237 -10.02 5.73 3.46
CA TYR A 237 -8.61 5.37 3.29
C TYR A 237 -8.20 5.12 1.82
N TYR A 238 -9.13 4.71 0.96
CA TYR A 238 -8.89 4.41 -0.45
C TYR A 238 -9.81 5.25 -1.33
N ILE A 239 -9.23 6.02 -2.25
CA ILE A 239 -9.95 6.80 -3.26
C ILE A 239 -9.55 6.27 -4.62
N GLY A 240 -10.46 5.52 -5.26
CA GLY A 240 -10.13 4.71 -6.43
C GLY A 240 -10.54 5.32 -7.77
N ALA A 241 -9.75 5.05 -8.80
CA ALA A 241 -10.07 5.30 -10.19
C ALA A 241 -9.87 4.03 -11.02
N SER A 242 -10.96 3.48 -11.56
CA SER A 242 -10.94 2.26 -12.36
C SER A 242 -11.08 2.54 -13.86
N PHE A 243 -10.34 1.78 -14.66
CA PHE A 243 -10.40 1.83 -16.12
C PHE A 243 -10.45 0.42 -16.71
N THR A 244 -11.50 0.14 -17.48
CA THR A 244 -11.75 -1.21 -18.02
C THR A 244 -11.73 -1.22 -19.56
N PRO A 245 -11.53 -2.39 -20.21
CA PRO A 245 -11.58 -2.51 -21.67
C PRO A 245 -12.85 -1.95 -22.30
N ASP A 246 -14.01 -2.13 -21.64
CA ASP A 246 -15.31 -1.62 -22.08
C ASP A 246 -15.31 -0.09 -22.23
N MET A 247 -14.63 0.63 -21.33
CA MET A 247 -14.52 2.10 -21.40
C MET A 247 -13.76 2.57 -22.65
N MET A 248 -12.89 1.71 -23.20
CA MET A 248 -12.15 1.93 -24.43
C MET A 248 -12.84 1.34 -25.67
N ASN A 249 -13.97 0.65 -25.51
CA ASN A 249 -14.59 -0.20 -26.54
C ASN A 249 -13.62 -1.26 -27.11
N ALA A 250 -12.85 -1.90 -26.24
CA ALA A 250 -11.92 -2.97 -26.58
C ALA A 250 -12.27 -4.25 -25.81
N ASP A 251 -11.87 -5.41 -26.35
CA ASP A 251 -12.03 -6.69 -25.65
C ASP A 251 -11.01 -6.85 -24.52
N TYR A 252 -9.82 -6.24 -24.66
CA TYR A 252 -8.75 -6.15 -23.66
C TYR A 252 -8.10 -4.77 -23.72
N LEU A 253 -7.44 -4.35 -22.64
CA LEU A 253 -6.56 -3.18 -22.67
C LEU A 253 -5.34 -3.47 -23.57
N PRO A 254 -5.08 -2.66 -24.61
CA PRO A 254 -3.87 -2.79 -25.41
C PRO A 254 -2.58 -2.69 -24.59
N ALA A 255 -1.51 -3.37 -25.05
CA ALA A 255 -0.18 -3.19 -24.46
C ALA A 255 0.30 -1.73 -24.56
N GLY A 256 0.95 -1.24 -23.53
CA GLY A 256 1.60 0.07 -23.52
C GLY A 256 1.44 0.81 -22.21
N SER A 257 1.78 2.10 -22.24
CA SER A 257 1.81 2.93 -21.04
C SER A 257 0.44 3.52 -20.75
N TYR A 258 -0.04 3.37 -19.52
CA TYR A 258 -1.27 3.98 -19.02
C TYR A 258 -0.94 4.92 -17.87
N THR A 259 -1.51 6.11 -17.90
CA THR A 259 -1.43 7.10 -16.82
C THR A 259 -2.83 7.43 -16.35
N ILE A 260 -3.10 7.32 -15.05
CA ILE A 260 -4.32 7.83 -14.42
C ILE A 260 -3.94 9.09 -13.64
N THR A 261 -4.66 10.18 -13.89
CA THR A 261 -4.47 11.46 -13.21
C THR A 261 -5.77 11.91 -12.58
N PHE A 262 -5.76 12.15 -11.28
CA PHE A 262 -6.85 12.71 -10.49
C PHE A 262 -6.76 14.23 -10.53
N TYR A 263 -7.90 14.87 -10.74
CA TYR A 263 -8.07 16.32 -10.72
C TYR A 263 -9.19 16.69 -9.78
N ALA A 264 -8.99 17.77 -9.02
CA ALA A 264 -10.05 18.43 -8.28
C ALA A 264 -11.03 19.10 -9.26
N LEU A 265 -12.20 19.51 -8.76
CA LEU A 265 -13.24 20.11 -9.62
C LEU A 265 -12.86 21.50 -10.17
N ASN A 266 -11.83 22.13 -9.63
CA ASN A 266 -11.20 23.36 -10.13
C ASN A 266 -10.07 23.10 -11.15
N ASP A 267 -9.91 21.86 -11.63
CA ASP A 267 -8.85 21.42 -12.55
C ASP A 267 -7.43 21.36 -11.94
N GLU A 268 -7.28 21.55 -10.63
CA GLU A 268 -6.01 21.31 -9.93
C GLU A 268 -5.67 19.81 -9.93
N GLN A 269 -4.41 19.46 -10.21
CA GLN A 269 -3.98 18.07 -10.21
C GLN A 269 -3.80 17.58 -8.77
N ILE A 270 -4.59 16.59 -8.35
CA ILE A 270 -4.48 15.94 -7.04
C ILE A 270 -3.31 14.95 -7.06
N ALA A 271 -3.31 14.02 -8.02
CA ALA A 271 -2.33 12.92 -8.08
C ALA A 271 -2.19 12.36 -9.50
N SER A 272 -1.04 11.77 -9.82
CA SER A 272 -0.82 11.10 -11.09
C SER A 272 0.19 9.96 -10.94
N ASP A 273 -0.10 8.81 -11.54
CA ASP A 273 0.88 7.72 -11.67
C ASP A 273 0.68 6.95 -12.98
N SER A 274 1.66 6.13 -13.36
CA SER A 274 1.65 5.35 -14.59
C SER A 274 2.07 3.89 -14.41
N ILE A 275 1.47 3.01 -15.22
CA ILE A 275 1.81 1.60 -15.33
C ILE A 275 2.08 1.22 -16.78
N GLU A 276 2.92 0.21 -17.01
CA GLU A 276 3.16 -0.36 -18.34
C GLU A 276 2.47 -1.73 -18.42
N LEU A 277 1.51 -1.87 -19.34
CA LEU A 277 0.84 -3.14 -19.60
C LEU A 277 1.56 -3.91 -20.71
N GLY A 278 1.74 -5.22 -20.49
CA GLY A 278 2.22 -6.15 -21.51
C GLY A 278 1.17 -6.45 -22.59
N GLU A 279 1.55 -7.25 -23.58
CA GLU A 279 0.59 -7.80 -24.55
C GLU A 279 -0.45 -8.65 -23.82
N PRO A 280 -1.75 -8.51 -24.15
CA PRO A 280 -2.78 -9.34 -23.54
C PRO A 280 -2.51 -10.82 -23.83
N PRO A 281 -2.97 -11.74 -22.95
CA PRO A 281 -2.81 -13.16 -23.17
C PRO A 281 -3.40 -13.57 -24.52
N LEU A 282 -2.68 -14.42 -25.25
CA LEU A 282 -3.15 -14.97 -26.52
C LEU A 282 -4.36 -15.88 -26.25
N SER A 283 -5.51 -15.57 -26.86
CA SER A 283 -6.71 -16.41 -26.79
C SER A 283 -7.02 -17.12 -28.12
N GLY A 284 -7.70 -18.26 -28.06
CA GLY A 284 -8.14 -19.03 -29.23
C GLY A 284 -7.50 -20.42 -29.34
N ASN A 285 -7.36 -20.94 -30.57
CA ASN A 285 -6.78 -22.26 -30.81
C ASN A 285 -5.34 -22.11 -31.34
N ILE A 286 -4.37 -22.70 -30.64
CA ILE A 286 -2.95 -22.59 -30.98
C ILE A 286 -2.64 -23.02 -32.42
N ASN A 287 -3.35 -24.03 -32.94
CA ASN A 287 -3.16 -24.55 -34.30
C ASN A 287 -3.59 -23.56 -35.38
N GLN A 288 -4.36 -22.53 -35.03
CA GLN A 288 -4.74 -21.44 -35.94
C GLN A 288 -3.78 -20.25 -35.87
N ILE A 289 -3.06 -20.12 -34.76
CA ILE A 289 -2.12 -19.02 -34.49
C ILE A 289 -0.73 -19.37 -35.02
N VAL A 290 -0.31 -20.63 -34.86
CA VAL A 290 0.98 -21.12 -35.34
C VAL A 290 1.04 -21.04 -36.86
N THR A 291 1.99 -20.23 -37.35
CA THR A 291 2.26 -20.11 -38.79
C THR A 291 3.39 -21.07 -39.18
N ASN A 292 3.19 -21.81 -40.26
CA ASN A 292 4.16 -22.80 -40.79
C ASN A 292 4.45 -24.02 -39.91
N GLY A 293 3.63 -24.28 -38.87
CA GLY A 293 3.79 -25.46 -38.03
C GLY A 293 4.94 -25.39 -37.02
N ASP A 294 5.44 -24.20 -36.72
CA ASP A 294 6.49 -24.00 -35.72
C ASP A 294 5.88 -23.60 -34.37
N TYR A 295 5.81 -24.57 -33.45
CA TYR A 295 5.25 -24.40 -32.11
C TYR A 295 6.27 -23.90 -31.09
N SER A 296 7.56 -23.84 -31.44
CA SER A 296 8.65 -23.60 -30.47
C SER A 296 8.56 -22.25 -29.74
N ALA A 297 7.97 -21.23 -30.37
CA ALA A 297 7.76 -19.93 -29.73
C ALA A 297 6.71 -19.96 -28.60
N TYR A 298 5.90 -21.02 -28.54
CA TYR A 298 4.77 -21.18 -27.62
C TYR A 298 5.02 -22.25 -26.54
N ILE A 299 6.21 -22.86 -26.53
CA ILE A 299 6.60 -23.92 -25.58
C ILE A 299 7.82 -23.44 -24.80
N ASP A 300 7.67 -23.27 -23.49
CA ASP A 300 8.77 -22.96 -22.59
C ASP A 300 9.55 -24.23 -22.27
N GLN A 301 8.84 -25.26 -21.80
CA GLN A 301 9.45 -26.48 -21.27
C GLN A 301 8.65 -27.73 -21.64
N LEU A 302 9.37 -28.85 -21.66
CA LEU A 302 8.81 -30.19 -21.67
C LEU A 302 9.24 -30.90 -20.39
N ILE A 303 8.27 -31.41 -19.62
CA ILE A 303 8.54 -32.01 -18.31
C ILE A 303 7.88 -33.39 -18.22
N TRP A 304 8.67 -34.38 -17.80
CA TRP A 304 8.15 -35.66 -17.37
C TRP A 304 7.72 -35.60 -15.91
N TRP A 305 6.42 -35.63 -15.63
CA TRP A 305 5.90 -35.58 -14.25
C TRP A 305 5.80 -36.95 -13.59
N ASN A 306 5.46 -37.98 -14.37
CA ASN A 306 5.34 -39.34 -13.88
C ASN A 306 6.05 -40.30 -14.83
N VAL A 307 7.12 -40.91 -14.36
CA VAL A 307 7.82 -41.99 -15.05
C VAL A 307 7.85 -43.20 -14.14
N SER A 308 6.84 -44.04 -14.25
CA SER A 308 6.71 -45.25 -13.45
C SER A 308 6.35 -46.45 -14.30
N ASP A 309 6.30 -47.63 -13.68
CA ASP A 309 5.80 -48.86 -14.33
C ASP A 309 4.27 -48.81 -14.58
N SER A 310 3.59 -47.79 -14.06
CA SER A 310 2.13 -47.64 -14.08
C SER A 310 1.61 -46.47 -14.92
N CYS A 311 2.44 -45.46 -15.18
CA CYS A 311 2.09 -44.29 -15.98
C CYS A 311 3.35 -43.63 -16.56
N LEU A 312 3.25 -43.14 -17.79
CA LEU A 312 4.18 -42.22 -18.42
C LEU A 312 3.41 -40.92 -18.72
N GLU A 313 3.89 -39.81 -18.18
CA GLU A 313 3.28 -38.49 -18.30
C GLU A 313 4.32 -37.48 -18.76
N LEU A 314 4.07 -36.86 -19.92
CA LEU A 314 4.87 -35.77 -20.46
C LEU A 314 3.96 -34.57 -20.68
N ASP A 315 4.41 -33.41 -20.21
CA ASP A 315 3.68 -32.15 -20.32
C ASP A 315 4.41 -31.14 -21.17
N ILE A 316 3.64 -30.32 -21.88
CA ILE A 316 4.10 -29.06 -22.44
C ILE A 316 3.73 -27.94 -21.46
N ILE A 317 4.73 -27.13 -21.08
CA ILE A 317 4.54 -25.86 -20.39
C ILE A 317 4.61 -24.73 -21.42
N PRO A 318 3.54 -23.96 -21.65
CA PRO A 318 3.55 -22.86 -22.61
C PRO A 318 4.46 -21.68 -22.20
N THR A 319 4.95 -20.89 -23.16
CA THR A 319 5.77 -19.67 -22.91
C THR A 319 4.99 -18.49 -22.34
N TYR A 320 3.68 -18.49 -22.47
CA TYR A 320 2.80 -17.46 -21.93
C TYR A 320 2.13 -17.99 -20.66
N GLU A 321 1.82 -17.09 -19.72
CA GLU A 321 0.85 -17.35 -18.67
C GLU A 321 -0.51 -17.63 -19.33
N ALA A 322 -0.70 -18.87 -19.79
CA ALA A 322 -1.99 -19.43 -20.18
C ALA A 322 -2.85 -19.71 -18.93
N SER A 323 -2.63 -18.94 -17.87
CA SER A 323 -3.28 -19.03 -16.57
C SER A 323 -4.78 -18.88 -16.67
N ASP A 324 -5.23 -18.14 -17.68
CA ASP A 324 -6.63 -17.79 -17.85
C ASP A 324 -7.37 -18.79 -18.75
N TYR A 325 -6.72 -19.92 -19.12
CA TYR A 325 -7.30 -21.04 -19.86
C TYR A 325 -7.84 -20.71 -21.26
N GLU A 326 -7.54 -19.53 -21.79
CA GLU A 326 -8.12 -19.05 -23.05
C GLU A 326 -7.44 -19.59 -24.32
N LEU A 327 -6.22 -20.12 -24.19
CA LEU A 327 -5.48 -20.75 -25.28
C LEU A 327 -5.68 -22.27 -25.28
N THR A 328 -6.43 -22.77 -26.25
CA THR A 328 -6.74 -24.20 -26.40
C THR A 328 -5.76 -24.89 -27.34
N TRP A 329 -5.23 -26.03 -26.89
CA TRP A 329 -4.40 -26.94 -27.65
C TRP A 329 -5.24 -28.11 -28.12
N GLU A 330 -5.25 -28.38 -29.42
CA GLU A 330 -5.84 -29.60 -29.98
C GLU A 330 -4.72 -30.45 -30.54
N PHE A 331 -4.58 -31.69 -30.06
CA PHE A 331 -3.44 -32.54 -30.37
C PHE A 331 -3.79 -34.03 -30.25
N TYR A 332 -2.93 -34.88 -30.81
CA TYR A 332 -2.81 -36.29 -30.44
C TYR A 332 -1.35 -36.56 -30.11
N PHE A 333 -1.03 -37.68 -29.47
CA PHE A 333 0.36 -38.06 -29.22
C PHE A 333 0.65 -39.50 -29.65
N GLU A 334 1.90 -39.74 -30.02
CA GLU A 334 2.43 -41.07 -30.29
C GLU A 334 3.47 -41.44 -29.24
N VAL A 335 3.50 -42.73 -28.88
CA VAL A 335 4.48 -43.29 -27.96
C VAL A 335 5.35 -44.29 -28.69
N MET A 336 6.66 -44.05 -28.68
CA MET A 336 7.67 -44.96 -29.19
C MET A 336 8.35 -45.66 -28.01
N LYS A 337 8.64 -46.95 -28.16
CA LYS A 337 9.57 -47.69 -27.29
C LYS A 337 10.74 -48.19 -28.13
N ASP A 338 11.97 -47.80 -27.79
CA ASP A 338 13.18 -48.21 -28.50
C ASP A 338 13.07 -48.07 -30.03
N ASP A 339 12.59 -46.91 -30.50
CA ASP A 339 12.30 -46.58 -31.90
C ASP A 339 11.15 -47.37 -32.58
N GLU A 340 10.36 -48.13 -31.83
CA GLU A 340 9.13 -48.80 -32.31
C GLU A 340 7.87 -48.09 -31.83
N LEU A 341 6.97 -47.74 -32.76
CA LEU A 341 5.67 -47.15 -32.43
C LEU A 341 4.79 -48.19 -31.72
N ILE A 342 4.41 -47.91 -30.48
CA ILE A 342 3.58 -48.80 -29.66
C ILE A 342 2.18 -48.26 -29.41
N PHE A 343 1.96 -46.94 -29.52
CA PHE A 343 0.67 -46.31 -29.26
C PHE A 343 0.48 -44.99 -30.04
N THR A 344 -0.76 -44.72 -30.43
CA THR A 344 -1.23 -43.44 -30.97
C THR A 344 -2.54 -43.11 -30.27
N SER A 345 -2.64 -41.94 -29.65
CA SER A 345 -3.86 -41.48 -28.98
C SER A 345 -4.94 -41.05 -29.99
N ASP A 346 -6.18 -40.93 -29.51
CA ASP A 346 -7.18 -40.12 -30.21
C ASP A 346 -6.81 -38.63 -30.11
N ILE A 347 -7.37 -37.79 -30.99
CA ILE A 347 -7.25 -36.33 -30.87
C ILE A 347 -8.02 -35.87 -29.63
N THR A 348 -7.37 -35.05 -28.81
CA THR A 348 -7.91 -34.42 -27.61
C THR A 348 -7.73 -32.91 -27.65
N THR A 349 -8.36 -32.23 -26.70
CA THR A 349 -8.19 -30.79 -26.47
C THR A 349 -7.84 -30.54 -25.02
N ASP A 350 -6.91 -29.61 -24.78
CA ASP A 350 -6.49 -29.21 -23.45
C ASP A 350 -6.20 -27.70 -23.39
N SER A 351 -6.27 -27.10 -22.21
CA SER A 351 -5.92 -25.70 -21.98
C SER A 351 -5.44 -25.47 -20.55
N GLY A 352 -4.60 -24.45 -20.35
CA GLY A 352 -4.05 -24.07 -19.05
C GLY A 352 -2.53 -24.10 -19.02
N TYR A 353 -1.98 -24.22 -17.82
CA TYR A 353 -0.54 -24.22 -17.55
C TYR A 353 0.20 -25.48 -18.03
N TYR A 354 -0.52 -26.59 -18.12
CA TYR A 354 0.03 -27.89 -18.47
C TYR A 354 -0.84 -28.48 -19.57
N ILE A 355 -0.21 -28.87 -20.67
CA ILE A 355 -0.87 -29.60 -21.76
C ILE A 355 -0.36 -31.02 -21.69
N GLU A 356 -1.23 -31.92 -21.23
CA GLU A 356 -0.81 -33.17 -20.60
C GLU A 356 -1.00 -34.38 -21.54
N ALA A 357 0.02 -35.25 -21.63
CA ALA A 357 -0.09 -36.55 -22.30
C ALA A 357 0.13 -37.70 -21.32
N TYR A 358 -0.95 -38.40 -20.98
CA TYR A 358 -0.91 -39.60 -20.15
C TYR A 358 -0.92 -40.88 -20.97
N PHE A 359 0.02 -41.76 -20.70
CA PHE A 359 0.10 -43.09 -21.29
C PHE A 359 0.19 -44.17 -20.22
N TYR A 360 -0.75 -45.11 -20.25
CA TYR A 360 -0.88 -46.19 -19.27
C TYR A 360 -0.60 -47.57 -19.90
N PRO A 361 -0.09 -48.55 -19.12
CA PRO A 361 0.10 -49.92 -19.59
C PRO A 361 -1.17 -50.55 -20.19
N THR A 362 -2.33 -50.18 -19.65
CA THR A 362 -3.64 -50.65 -20.12
C THR A 362 -3.97 -50.22 -21.54
N ASP A 363 -3.39 -49.13 -22.03
CA ASP A 363 -3.66 -48.58 -23.36
C ASP A 363 -3.12 -49.49 -24.47
N ILE A 364 -2.09 -50.28 -24.16
CA ILE A 364 -1.54 -51.33 -25.03
C ILE A 364 -1.81 -52.75 -24.52
N GLY A 365 -2.68 -52.88 -23.51
CA GLY A 365 -3.12 -54.17 -22.98
C GLY A 365 -2.07 -54.96 -22.20
N ILE A 366 -1.09 -54.28 -21.61
CA ILE A 366 -0.08 -54.89 -20.72
C ILE A 366 -0.33 -54.49 -19.26
N ALA A 367 0.29 -55.21 -18.32
CA ALA A 367 0.06 -55.00 -16.88
C ALA A 367 0.96 -53.93 -16.26
N ALA A 368 2.14 -53.72 -16.83
CA ALA A 368 3.15 -52.75 -16.42
C ALA A 368 4.07 -52.46 -17.61
N PHE A 369 4.68 -51.28 -17.65
CA PHE A 369 5.69 -50.97 -18.65
C PHE A 369 6.95 -51.82 -18.48
N GLU A 370 7.58 -52.17 -19.60
CA GLU A 370 8.86 -52.88 -19.60
C GLU A 370 10.00 -51.86 -19.61
N GLU A 371 11.19 -52.25 -19.15
CA GLU A 371 12.37 -51.39 -19.31
C GLU A 371 12.60 -51.01 -20.79
N GLY A 372 13.10 -49.79 -21.00
CA GLY A 372 13.39 -49.26 -22.34
C GLY A 372 13.38 -47.74 -22.39
N VAL A 373 13.73 -47.18 -23.55
CA VAL A 373 13.58 -45.75 -23.82
C VAL A 373 12.21 -45.50 -24.41
N TYR A 374 11.44 -44.62 -23.77
CA TYR A 374 10.13 -44.19 -24.21
C TYR A 374 10.19 -42.76 -24.72
N THR A 375 9.60 -42.52 -25.88
CA THR A 375 9.46 -41.18 -26.47
C THR A 375 7.99 -40.86 -26.62
N ILE A 376 7.53 -39.73 -26.08
CA ILE A 376 6.20 -39.17 -26.36
C ILE A 376 6.38 -38.02 -27.35
N THR A 377 5.62 -38.04 -28.44
CA THR A 377 5.60 -36.95 -29.43
C THR A 377 4.18 -36.44 -29.58
N PHE A 378 3.99 -35.15 -29.32
CA PHE A 378 2.75 -34.42 -29.55
C PHE A 378 2.65 -34.00 -31.02
N PHE A 379 1.47 -34.17 -31.59
CA PHE A 379 1.15 -33.81 -32.95
C PHE A 379 -0.13 -32.98 -33.01
N SER A 380 -0.16 -32.00 -33.90
CA SER A 380 -1.39 -31.31 -34.28
C SER A 380 -2.33 -32.24 -35.07
N PRO A 381 -3.63 -31.92 -35.22
CA PRO A 381 -4.59 -32.76 -35.95
C PRO A 381 -4.25 -33.00 -37.43
N ASP A 382 -3.43 -32.15 -38.04
CA ASP A 382 -2.91 -32.29 -39.39
C ASP A 382 -1.55 -33.02 -39.48
N GLY A 383 -1.02 -33.46 -38.34
CA GLY A 383 0.15 -34.34 -38.23
C GLY A 383 1.50 -33.60 -38.15
N LEU A 384 1.51 -32.32 -37.79
CA LEU A 384 2.74 -31.56 -37.54
C LEU A 384 3.21 -31.85 -36.11
N VAL A 385 4.52 -32.01 -35.93
CA VAL A 385 5.10 -32.21 -34.59
C VAL A 385 5.00 -30.90 -33.80
N ILE A 386 4.35 -30.97 -32.65
CA ILE A 386 4.28 -29.89 -31.68
C ILE A 386 5.52 -29.94 -30.78
N ALA A 387 5.75 -31.09 -30.16
CA ALA A 387 6.84 -31.33 -29.22
C ALA A 387 7.18 -32.82 -29.14
N SER A 388 8.40 -33.13 -28.69
CA SER A 388 8.85 -34.51 -28.49
C SER A 388 9.92 -34.54 -27.41
N ASP A 389 9.81 -35.49 -26.48
CA ASP A 389 10.87 -35.77 -25.53
C ASP A 389 10.93 -37.27 -25.20
N SER A 390 12.05 -37.71 -24.63
CA SER A 390 12.30 -39.11 -24.29
C SER A 390 12.80 -39.30 -22.86
N THR A 391 12.35 -40.37 -22.23
CA THR A 391 12.83 -40.81 -20.92
C THR A 391 13.19 -42.30 -20.95
N ALA A 392 14.06 -42.74 -20.04
CA ALA A 392 14.39 -44.14 -19.88
C ALA A 392 13.66 -44.71 -18.67
N LEU A 393 12.81 -45.72 -18.88
CA LEU A 393 12.29 -46.52 -17.78
C LEU A 393 13.35 -47.55 -17.40
N VAL A 394 14.04 -47.29 -16.31
CA VAL A 394 14.99 -48.24 -15.70
C VAL A 394 14.22 -49.22 -14.80
N PRO A 395 14.69 -50.47 -14.66
CA PRO A 395 14.04 -51.44 -13.79
C PRO A 395 13.93 -50.91 -12.35
N SER A 396 12.78 -51.14 -11.70
CA SER A 396 12.66 -51.01 -10.24
C SER A 396 13.73 -51.90 -9.58
N ILE A 397 14.79 -51.27 -9.06
CA ILE A 397 15.89 -52.00 -8.44
C ILE A 397 15.52 -52.28 -6.98
N ASN A 398 14.91 -53.44 -6.73
CA ASN A 398 14.94 -54.05 -5.40
C ASN A 398 16.33 -54.67 -5.17
N GLY A 399 17.36 -53.86 -4.84
CA GLY A 399 18.70 -54.39 -4.54
C GLY A 399 19.83 -53.36 -4.34
N ASP A 400 20.60 -53.58 -3.25
CA ASP A 400 21.89 -53.00 -2.82
C ASP A 400 22.45 -51.80 -3.61
N ILE A 401 22.27 -50.62 -3.01
CA ILE A 401 22.53 -49.28 -3.56
C ILE A 401 24.00 -48.85 -3.52
N SER A 402 24.88 -49.64 -2.87
CA SER A 402 26.29 -49.31 -2.62
C SER A 402 27.14 -49.07 -3.88
N THR A 403 26.61 -49.31 -5.08
CA THR A 403 27.27 -49.06 -6.37
C THR A 403 26.88 -47.75 -7.07
N TYR A 404 25.87 -47.01 -6.61
CA TYR A 404 25.32 -45.85 -7.34
C TYR A 404 25.55 -44.50 -6.65
N VAL A 405 26.12 -44.49 -5.46
CA VAL A 405 26.54 -43.27 -4.78
C VAL A 405 27.91 -42.84 -5.32
N THR A 406 27.92 -42.05 -6.39
CA THR A 406 29.12 -41.30 -6.79
C THR A 406 29.17 -40.02 -5.97
N ASN A 407 30.22 -39.86 -5.14
CA ASN A 407 30.63 -38.61 -4.49
C ASN A 407 30.23 -37.36 -5.30
N GLY A 408 29.14 -36.71 -4.92
CA GLY A 408 28.62 -35.51 -5.56
C GLY A 408 27.63 -34.86 -4.61
N ASP A 409 28.09 -33.76 -4.00
CA ASP A 409 27.39 -32.81 -3.13
C ASP A 409 26.59 -33.40 -1.95
N TYR A 410 27.34 -33.73 -0.90
CA TYR A 410 26.81 -33.79 0.47
C TYR A 410 26.98 -32.38 1.08
N SER A 411 25.89 -31.80 1.54
CA SER A 411 25.93 -30.57 2.34
C SER A 411 25.21 -30.85 3.65
N PRO A 412 25.87 -30.76 4.82
CA PRO A 412 25.16 -30.79 6.08
C PRO A 412 24.53 -29.42 6.19
N PHE A 413 23.24 -29.30 5.97
CA PHE A 413 22.58 -28.07 6.29
C PHE A 413 22.56 -27.93 7.82
N TYR A 414 23.40 -27.02 8.34
CA TYR A 414 23.01 -26.25 9.52
C TYR A 414 22.34 -25.01 8.97
N ASP A 415 21.09 -25.15 8.53
CA ASP A 415 20.37 -24.04 7.96
C ASP A 415 19.81 -23.15 9.06
N SER A 416 20.47 -22.02 9.31
CA SER A 416 19.88 -20.90 10.05
C SER A 416 19.18 -19.90 9.13
N THR A 417 18.93 -20.28 7.87
CA THR A 417 18.53 -19.42 6.74
C THR A 417 17.42 -19.99 5.84
N GLU A 418 16.83 -21.16 6.12
CA GLU A 418 15.51 -21.53 5.59
C GLU A 418 14.43 -20.93 6.49
N TRP A 419 13.57 -20.11 5.88
CA TRP A 419 12.71 -19.14 6.56
C TRP A 419 11.54 -19.76 7.34
N TRP A 420 11.54 -21.08 7.58
CA TRP A 420 10.36 -21.79 8.08
C TRP A 420 10.61 -22.71 9.29
N TYR A 421 11.83 -23.18 9.58
CA TYR A 421 12.13 -23.92 10.82
C TYR A 421 13.58 -23.74 11.30
N ALA A 422 13.91 -22.55 11.83
CA ALA A 422 15.10 -22.41 12.67
C ALA A 422 14.76 -22.77 14.12
N ASP A 423 14.50 -24.04 14.40
CA ASP A 423 14.44 -24.53 15.78
C ASP A 423 15.74 -25.26 16.13
N THR A 424 16.41 -24.82 17.19
CA THR A 424 17.66 -25.38 17.72
C THR A 424 17.50 -26.79 18.32
N SER A 425 16.45 -27.51 17.93
CA SER A 425 15.92 -28.69 18.60
C SER A 425 16.25 -30.00 17.88
N GLU A 426 16.83 -29.97 16.67
CA GLU A 426 17.18 -31.18 15.91
C GLU A 426 18.48 -31.05 15.09
N LEU A 427 19.03 -32.19 14.71
CA LEU A 427 20.11 -32.36 13.73
C LEU A 427 19.56 -33.19 12.58
N GLU A 428 19.69 -32.67 11.36
CA GLU A 428 19.19 -33.29 10.14
C GLU A 428 20.34 -33.50 9.14
N LEU A 429 20.27 -34.59 8.39
CA LEU A 429 21.11 -34.81 7.22
C LEU A 429 20.26 -35.45 6.12
N ASP A 430 20.25 -34.78 4.96
CA ASP A 430 19.50 -35.24 3.80
C ASP A 430 20.43 -35.83 2.76
N ILE A 431 20.02 -36.97 2.21
CA ILE A 431 20.62 -37.51 1.00
C ILE A 431 19.68 -37.18 -0.16
N ILE A 432 20.17 -36.32 -1.05
CA ILE A 432 19.51 -36.04 -2.32
C ILE A 432 20.08 -36.99 -3.37
N THR A 433 19.20 -37.79 -3.98
CA THR A 433 19.64 -38.71 -5.03
C THR A 433 19.63 -38.02 -6.39
N ASN A 434 20.62 -38.32 -7.24
CA ASN A 434 20.72 -37.74 -8.60
C ASN A 434 19.67 -38.31 -9.57
N ASP A 435 18.92 -39.33 -9.15
CA ASP A 435 17.88 -39.97 -9.94
C ASP A 435 16.53 -39.42 -9.50
N PHE A 436 15.83 -38.76 -10.43
CA PHE A 436 14.53 -38.17 -10.14
C PHE A 436 13.37 -39.20 -10.17
N SER A 437 13.67 -40.50 -10.15
CA SER A 437 12.64 -41.53 -10.09
C SER A 437 12.25 -41.86 -8.64
N TYR A 438 11.00 -41.53 -8.26
CA TYR A 438 10.35 -41.80 -6.97
C TYR A 438 10.28 -43.28 -6.54
N ASN A 439 10.88 -44.22 -7.29
CA ASN A 439 10.61 -45.65 -7.18
C ASN A 439 11.71 -46.47 -6.46
N ALA A 440 12.73 -45.82 -5.90
CA ALA A 440 13.76 -46.49 -5.11
C ALA A 440 13.35 -46.57 -3.63
N GLU A 441 13.22 -47.78 -3.08
CA GLU A 441 13.08 -48.01 -1.63
C GLU A 441 14.46 -48.10 -0.98
N TRP A 442 14.77 -47.15 -0.10
CA TRP A 442 16.03 -47.05 0.62
C TRP A 442 15.89 -47.72 1.98
N ASN A 443 16.65 -48.80 2.18
CA ASN A 443 16.72 -49.47 3.46
C ASN A 443 18.05 -49.12 4.15
N PHE A 444 18.00 -48.39 5.25
CA PHE A 444 19.18 -47.82 5.88
C PHE A 444 19.07 -47.75 7.41
N TYR A 445 20.18 -47.43 8.07
CA TYR A 445 20.18 -46.86 9.41
C TYR A 445 21.22 -45.73 9.45
N PHE A 446 21.14 -44.85 10.42
CA PHE A 446 22.17 -43.83 10.62
C PHE A 446 22.75 -43.87 12.03
N GLU A 447 23.98 -43.39 12.14
CA GLU A 447 24.70 -43.22 13.39
C GLU A 447 25.04 -41.74 13.57
N VAL A 448 24.96 -41.27 14.81
CA VAL A 448 25.35 -39.90 15.18
C VAL A 448 26.53 -39.94 16.13
N TYR A 449 27.53 -39.12 15.83
CA TYR A 449 28.77 -38.99 16.57
C TYR A 449 28.89 -37.57 17.12
N GLN A 450 29.40 -37.44 18.35
CA GLN A 450 29.89 -36.17 18.89
C GLN A 450 31.42 -36.24 18.96
N GLY A 451 32.09 -35.44 18.13
CA GLY A 451 33.50 -35.65 17.79
C GLY A 451 33.72 -37.07 17.28
N THR A 452 34.51 -37.89 17.98
CA THR A 452 34.81 -39.28 17.57
C THR A 452 34.01 -40.34 18.33
N THR A 453 33.03 -39.96 19.15
CA THR A 453 32.25 -40.90 19.97
C THR A 453 30.85 -41.02 19.42
N MET A 454 30.44 -42.23 19.03
CA MET A 454 29.06 -42.53 18.65
C MET A 454 28.16 -42.35 19.87
N ILE A 455 27.15 -41.48 19.74
CA ILE A 455 26.17 -41.17 20.77
C ILE A 455 24.79 -41.77 20.48
N PHE A 456 24.51 -42.08 19.22
CA PHE A 456 23.23 -42.64 18.79
C PHE A 456 23.40 -43.53 17.56
N ARG A 457 22.54 -44.55 17.47
CA ARG A 457 22.28 -45.33 16.25
C ARG A 457 20.77 -45.49 16.14
N SER A 458 20.22 -45.15 14.97
CA SER A 458 18.80 -45.32 14.70
C SER A 458 18.39 -46.80 14.69
N GLU A 459 17.09 -47.06 14.77
CA GLU A 459 16.55 -48.34 14.28
C GLU A 459 16.74 -48.43 12.75
N ASP A 460 16.61 -49.63 12.21
CA ASP A 460 16.64 -49.82 10.76
C ASP A 460 15.36 -49.19 10.17
N GLN A 461 15.52 -48.38 9.13
CA GLN A 461 14.47 -47.59 8.49
C GLN A 461 14.31 -47.98 7.02
N SER A 462 13.13 -47.69 6.48
CA SER A 462 12.85 -47.74 5.05
C SER A 462 12.16 -46.45 4.64
N ASP A 463 12.66 -45.82 3.57
CA ASP A 463 12.10 -44.60 3.01
C ASP A 463 12.09 -44.66 1.48
N MET A 464 11.20 -43.89 0.85
CA MET A 464 11.03 -43.82 -0.60
C MET A 464 10.98 -42.37 -1.05
N GLY A 465 11.78 -42.04 -2.07
CA GLY A 465 11.75 -40.72 -2.67
C GLY A 465 13.13 -40.17 -2.99
N HIS A 466 13.16 -38.88 -3.30
CA HIS A 466 14.36 -38.15 -3.69
C HIS A 466 15.19 -37.67 -2.51
N TRP A 467 14.51 -37.48 -1.38
CA TRP A 467 15.03 -36.97 -0.13
C TRP A 467 14.98 -38.11 0.86
N ILE A 468 16.14 -38.54 1.33
CA ILE A 468 16.24 -39.50 2.42
C ILE A 468 16.77 -38.74 3.62
N GLU A 469 15.92 -38.58 4.62
CA GLU A 469 16.14 -37.64 5.73
C GLU A 469 16.50 -38.43 7.00
N ALA A 470 17.50 -37.95 7.76
CA ALA A 470 17.83 -38.48 9.08
C ALA A 470 17.66 -37.42 10.15
N TYR A 471 16.58 -37.54 10.91
CA TYR A 471 16.30 -36.69 12.06
C TYR A 471 16.90 -37.26 13.33
N PHE A 472 17.71 -36.46 14.03
CA PHE A 472 18.21 -36.76 15.36
C PHE A 472 17.86 -35.64 16.33
N TYR A 473 17.20 -35.99 17.43
CA TYR A 473 16.80 -35.05 18.48
C TYR A 473 17.61 -35.27 19.76
N PRO A 474 17.81 -34.23 20.59
CA PRO A 474 18.39 -34.39 21.92
C PRO A 474 17.61 -35.40 22.77
N SER A 475 16.29 -35.49 22.59
CA SER A 475 15.42 -36.43 23.30
C SER A 475 15.74 -37.90 23.02
N ASP A 476 16.32 -38.22 21.86
CA ASP A 476 16.66 -39.60 21.48
C ASP A 476 17.78 -40.18 22.35
N ILE A 477 18.58 -39.30 22.96
CA ILE A 477 19.59 -39.64 23.97
C ILE A 477 19.21 -39.14 25.38
N GLY A 478 17.94 -38.79 25.59
CA GLY A 478 17.40 -38.37 26.89
C GLY A 478 17.88 -36.98 27.36
N LEU A 479 18.26 -36.11 26.42
CA LEU A 479 18.63 -34.72 26.68
C LEU A 479 17.51 -33.77 26.25
N SER A 480 17.55 -32.54 26.77
CA SER A 480 16.62 -31.47 26.39
C SER A 480 17.19 -30.50 25.36
N SER A 481 18.50 -30.57 25.09
CA SER A 481 19.21 -29.74 24.13
C SER A 481 20.54 -30.40 23.76
N PHE A 482 21.09 -30.07 22.60
CA PHE A 482 22.45 -30.47 22.25
C PHE A 482 23.49 -29.75 23.12
N ALA A 483 24.65 -30.40 23.31
CA ALA A 483 25.80 -29.75 23.91
C ALA A 483 26.62 -29.07 22.80
N SER A 484 27.29 -27.96 23.09
CA SER A 484 28.20 -27.33 22.12
C SER A 484 29.28 -28.32 21.67
N GLY A 485 29.53 -28.43 20.37
CA GLY A 485 30.54 -29.33 19.82
C GLY A 485 30.30 -29.70 18.36
N GLU A 486 31.23 -30.50 17.83
CA GLU A 486 31.14 -31.08 16.49
C GLU A 486 30.27 -32.34 16.52
N TYR A 487 29.31 -32.44 15.60
CA TYR A 487 28.41 -33.57 15.42
C TYR A 487 28.50 -34.09 14.00
N THR A 488 28.53 -35.42 13.83
CA THR A 488 28.57 -36.09 12.53
C THR A 488 27.41 -37.07 12.42
N ILE A 489 26.63 -37.00 11.34
CA ILE A 489 25.65 -38.04 10.98
C ILE A 489 26.26 -38.91 9.87
N VAL A 490 26.11 -40.22 9.98
CA VAL A 490 26.61 -41.20 9.00
C VAL A 490 25.50 -42.18 8.65
N PHE A 491 25.13 -42.25 7.38
CA PHE A 491 24.19 -43.23 6.85
C PHE A 491 24.89 -44.52 6.49
N PHE A 492 24.24 -45.64 6.76
CA PHE A 492 24.67 -46.97 6.41
C PHE A 492 23.54 -47.74 5.75
N ASP A 493 23.90 -48.61 4.81
CA ASP A 493 22.97 -49.66 4.37
C ASP A 493 22.78 -50.69 5.49
N LEU A 494 21.78 -51.58 5.35
CA LEU A 494 21.53 -52.63 6.35
C LEU A 494 22.65 -53.68 6.45
N ASN A 495 23.65 -53.66 5.56
CA ASN A 495 24.84 -54.50 5.62
C ASN A 495 26.02 -53.82 6.36
N GLY A 496 25.87 -52.54 6.75
CA GLY A 496 26.89 -51.74 7.43
C GLY A 496 27.91 -51.09 6.50
N VAL A 497 27.59 -50.91 5.22
CA VAL A 497 28.37 -50.09 4.28
C VAL A 497 27.94 -48.63 4.43
N GLU A 498 28.92 -47.74 4.63
CA GLU A 498 28.68 -46.30 4.70
C GLU A 498 28.17 -45.78 3.34
N ILE A 499 27.02 -45.11 3.36
CA ILE A 499 26.35 -44.51 2.19
C ILE A 499 26.76 -43.04 2.07
N ALA A 500 26.57 -42.27 3.14
CA ALA A 500 26.84 -40.84 3.19
C ALA A 500 27.31 -40.44 4.60
N ARG A 501 28.04 -39.33 4.72
CA ARG A 501 28.50 -38.81 6.00
C ARG A 501 28.58 -37.31 5.95
N ASP A 502 28.24 -36.66 7.05
CA ASP A 502 28.43 -35.22 7.14
C ASP A 502 28.55 -34.68 8.55
N THR A 503 29.13 -33.49 8.69
CA THR A 503 29.54 -32.92 9.98
C THR A 503 29.17 -31.44 10.13
N THR A 504 28.59 -31.09 11.28
CA THR A 504 28.26 -29.72 11.68
C THR A 504 28.80 -29.38 13.07
N THR A 505 28.80 -28.10 13.45
CA THR A 505 29.22 -27.63 14.77
C THR A 505 28.10 -26.82 15.43
N ILE A 506 27.68 -27.26 16.62
CA ILE A 506 26.73 -26.53 17.47
C ILE A 506 27.53 -25.63 18.43
N SER A 507 27.24 -24.34 18.43
CA SER A 507 27.93 -23.32 19.24
C SER A 507 27.35 -23.14 20.63
#